data_AF-A0A0Q6WJ29-F1
#
_entry.id   AF-A0A0Q6WJ29-F1
#
_cell.length_a   1.000
_cell.length_b   1.000
_cell.length_c   1.000
_cell.angle_alpha   90.00
_cell.angle_beta   90.00
_cell.angle_gamma   90.00
#
_symmetry.space_group_name_H-M   'P 1'
#
loop_
_entity.id
_entity.type
_entity.pdbx_description
1 polymer ?
#
loop_
_entity_poly.entity_id
_entity_poly.type
_entity_poly.pdbx_seq_one_letter_code
_entity_poly.pdbx_strand_id
1 'polypeptide(L)'
;MSAAAFTGIAHGAPCKTTVDIPQRLRDSSLLLLGELHGTRQIPDFVSAYVCNLAAQARSVALALEWPEENQAAIDAFLDSDGRGGARKALFGSRDWSKPAHEQDGRTSMAMLVLLDEVRQHNKATPTRKITVRAIDGDDLTMSRNVRALTATGLFSHVVVLTGDLHTSLAKGNMFDPAMEPMGFLLRDLRPISLVAEYDQGTAWNCAASQCEPHVVLSMPTQRGARYSISLRPPKDRLGYDGSFYVGRIDASPPAVLPTAAND
;
A
#
# COMPACT_ATOMS: atom_id res chain seq x y z
N MET A 1 -23.93 42.84 -20.15
CA MET A 1 -23.75 41.77 -19.15
C MET A 1 -23.47 40.48 -19.87
N SER A 2 -22.27 39.94 -19.79
CA SER A 2 -22.03 38.51 -20.04
C SER A 2 -20.70 38.13 -19.42
N ALA A 3 -20.76 37.45 -18.28
CA ALA A 3 -19.60 36.87 -17.62
C ALA A 3 -19.42 35.46 -18.20
N ALA A 4 -18.33 35.27 -18.96
CA ALA A 4 -17.89 33.94 -19.35
C ALA A 4 -17.34 33.24 -18.11
N ALA A 5 -18.05 32.22 -17.63
CA ALA A 5 -17.57 31.35 -16.57
C ALA A 5 -16.47 30.43 -17.14
N PHE A 6 -15.21 30.73 -16.85
CA PHE A 6 -14.13 29.77 -17.00
C PHE A 6 -14.23 28.74 -15.87
N THR A 7 -14.93 27.63 -16.14
CA THR A 7 -14.78 26.41 -15.33
C THR A 7 -13.47 25.72 -15.71
N GLY A 8 -12.36 26.28 -15.23
CA GLY A 8 -11.08 25.57 -15.22
C GLY A 8 -11.16 24.45 -14.20
N ILE A 9 -11.41 23.22 -14.64
CA ILE A 9 -11.11 22.04 -13.82
C ILE A 9 -9.59 22.05 -13.69
N ALA A 10 -9.10 22.40 -12.50
CA ALA A 10 -7.70 22.21 -12.15
C ALA A 10 -7.41 20.71 -12.26
N HIS A 11 -6.84 20.30 -13.39
CA HIS A 11 -6.32 18.96 -13.55
C HIS A 11 -5.10 18.90 -12.65
N GLY A 12 -5.19 18.15 -11.54
CA GLY A 12 -4.02 17.83 -10.71
C GLY A 12 -2.90 17.24 -11.56
N ALA A 13 -1.67 17.19 -11.04
CA ALA A 13 -0.58 16.57 -11.78
C ALA A 13 -0.97 15.16 -12.21
N PRO A 14 -0.71 14.78 -13.48
CA PRO A 14 -1.10 13.47 -13.98
C PRO A 14 -0.35 12.37 -13.21
N CYS A 15 -1.05 11.29 -12.88
CA CYS A 15 -0.43 10.11 -12.31
C CYS A 15 0.60 9.52 -13.28
N LYS A 16 1.77 9.11 -12.77
CA LYS A 16 2.86 8.57 -13.59
C LYS A 16 2.44 7.36 -14.41
N THR A 17 1.64 6.50 -13.81
CA THR A 17 1.14 5.25 -14.39
C THR A 17 -0.38 5.28 -14.31
N THR A 18 -1.05 4.96 -15.42
CA THR A 18 -2.51 4.80 -15.44
C THR A 18 -2.87 3.39 -15.01
N VAL A 19 -3.83 3.26 -14.11
CA VAL A 19 -4.42 1.98 -13.68
C VAL A 19 -5.90 2.02 -14.03
N ASP A 20 -6.39 1.02 -14.76
CA ASP A 20 -7.82 0.86 -14.99
C ASP A 20 -8.47 0.27 -13.73
N ILE A 21 -9.16 1.12 -12.97
CA ILE A 21 -9.83 0.74 -11.73
C ILE A 21 -11.23 0.23 -12.08
N PRO A 22 -11.59 -1.04 -11.86
CA PRO A 22 -12.94 -1.53 -12.15
C PRO A 22 -14.03 -0.76 -11.40
N GLN A 23 -15.22 -0.63 -12.01
CA GLN A 23 -16.35 0.09 -11.39
C GLN A 23 -16.68 -0.43 -9.99
N ARG A 24 -16.66 -1.75 -9.77
CA ARG A 24 -16.91 -2.35 -8.46
C ARG A 24 -15.94 -1.86 -7.38
N LEU A 25 -14.68 -1.55 -7.73
CA LEU A 25 -13.72 -0.96 -6.79
C LEU A 25 -13.98 0.53 -6.57
N ARG A 26 -14.41 1.27 -7.61
CA ARG A 26 -14.85 2.67 -7.49
C ARG A 26 -16.11 2.84 -6.65
N ASP A 27 -16.93 1.80 -6.52
CA ASP A 27 -18.13 1.80 -5.69
C ASP A 27 -17.85 1.31 -4.25
N SER A 28 -16.68 0.71 -4.00
CA SER A 28 -16.30 0.20 -2.68
C SER A 28 -15.64 1.27 -1.82
N SER A 29 -16.10 1.44 -0.59
CA SER A 29 -15.48 2.35 0.38
C SER A 29 -14.24 1.76 1.07
N LEU A 30 -14.05 0.43 1.02
CA LEU A 30 -12.95 -0.26 1.68
C LEU A 30 -12.34 -1.31 0.75
N LEU A 31 -11.04 -1.16 0.48
CA LEU A 31 -10.24 -2.09 -0.31
C LEU A 31 -9.06 -2.57 0.54
N LEU A 32 -8.89 -3.90 0.62
CA LEU A 32 -7.75 -4.54 1.24
C LEU A 32 -6.84 -5.09 0.15
N LEU A 33 -5.55 -4.72 0.18
CA LEU A 33 -4.53 -5.17 -0.75
C LEU A 33 -3.52 -6.01 0.02
N GLY A 34 -3.60 -7.32 -0.20
CA GLY A 34 -2.66 -8.29 0.35
C GLY A 34 -1.38 -8.37 -0.47
N GLU A 35 -0.24 -8.17 0.17
CA GLU A 35 1.04 -8.05 -0.51
C GLU A 35 2.10 -9.04 -0.03
N LEU A 36 3.18 -9.15 -0.82
CA LEU A 36 4.41 -9.84 -0.45
C LEU A 36 5.48 -8.78 -0.15
N HIS A 37 5.86 -8.67 1.14
CA HIS A 37 6.78 -7.65 1.60
C HIS A 37 8.11 -7.61 0.83
N GLY A 38 8.65 -6.40 0.75
CA GLY A 38 9.97 -6.15 0.18
C GLY A 38 10.08 -6.39 -1.32
N THR A 39 8.99 -6.23 -2.07
CA THR A 39 9.02 -6.17 -3.54
C THR A 39 9.04 -4.74 -4.04
N ARG A 40 9.55 -4.53 -5.26
CA ARG A 40 9.53 -3.20 -5.91
C ARG A 40 8.17 -2.87 -6.52
N GLN A 41 7.52 -3.87 -7.11
CA GLN A 41 6.40 -3.68 -8.02
C GLN A 41 5.05 -3.56 -7.30
N ILE A 42 4.88 -4.17 -6.12
CA ILE A 42 3.62 -4.04 -5.38
C ILE A 42 3.44 -2.62 -4.84
N PRO A 43 4.43 -1.99 -4.15
CA PRO A 43 4.30 -0.59 -3.75
C PRO A 43 4.13 0.37 -4.94
N ASP A 44 4.80 0.10 -6.08
CA ASP A 44 4.64 0.88 -7.32
C ASP A 44 3.21 0.79 -7.88
N PHE A 45 2.61 -0.41 -7.91
CA PHE A 45 1.20 -0.58 -8.25
C PHE A 45 0.29 0.20 -7.30
N VAL A 46 0.51 0.10 -5.99
CA VAL A 46 -0.33 0.76 -4.98
C VAL A 46 -0.26 2.27 -5.13
N SER A 47 0.94 2.83 -5.32
CA SER A 47 1.12 4.26 -5.58
C SER A 47 0.34 4.72 -6.82
N ALA A 48 0.45 3.98 -7.92
CA ALA A 48 -0.32 4.25 -9.13
C ALA A 48 -1.83 4.15 -8.86
N TYR A 49 -2.29 3.11 -8.17
CA TYR A 49 -3.70 2.89 -7.84
C TYR A 49 -4.28 4.06 -7.03
N VAL A 50 -3.64 4.44 -5.92
CA VAL A 50 -4.16 5.52 -5.05
C VAL A 50 -4.10 6.88 -5.73
N CYS A 51 -3.12 7.13 -6.59
CA CYS A 51 -3.07 8.34 -7.40
C CYS A 51 -4.27 8.40 -8.38
N ASN A 52 -4.49 7.35 -9.17
CA ASN A 52 -5.61 7.29 -10.12
C ASN A 52 -6.96 7.37 -9.41
N LEU A 53 -7.08 6.75 -8.23
CA LEU A 53 -8.28 6.83 -7.40
C LEU A 53 -8.50 8.26 -6.88
N ALA A 54 -7.48 8.93 -6.33
CA ALA A 54 -7.58 10.30 -5.84
C ALA A 54 -7.84 11.32 -6.96
N ALA A 55 -7.45 11.01 -8.20
CA ALA A 55 -7.78 11.83 -9.37
C ALA A 55 -9.29 11.81 -9.72
N GLN A 56 -10.07 10.90 -9.13
CA GLN A 56 -11.51 10.74 -9.41
C GLN A 56 -12.38 10.84 -8.16
N ALA A 57 -11.85 10.47 -6.99
CA ALA A 57 -12.57 10.43 -5.72
C ALA A 57 -12.51 11.75 -4.93
N ARG A 58 -13.43 11.90 -3.96
CA ARG A 58 -13.49 13.07 -3.07
C ARG A 58 -12.37 13.06 -2.04
N SER A 59 -12.12 11.90 -1.44
CA SER A 59 -11.13 11.72 -0.38
C SER A 59 -10.67 10.26 -0.30
N VAL A 60 -9.35 10.07 -0.22
CA VAL A 60 -8.72 8.74 -0.18
C VAL A 60 -7.83 8.66 1.05
N ALA A 61 -7.95 7.58 1.82
CA ALA A 61 -6.97 7.20 2.81
C ALA A 61 -6.18 5.98 2.34
N LEU A 62 -4.87 5.99 2.57
CA LEU A 62 -3.97 4.86 2.41
C LEU A 62 -3.49 4.42 3.79
N ALA A 63 -3.97 3.27 4.26
CA ALA A 63 -3.51 2.65 5.49
C ALA A 63 -2.36 1.69 5.18
N LEU A 64 -1.25 1.84 5.91
CA LEU A 64 -0.03 1.07 5.73
C LEU A 64 0.26 0.26 7.00
N GLU A 65 0.78 -0.95 6.81
CA GLU A 65 1.32 -1.80 7.87
C GLU A 65 2.64 -1.23 8.45
N TRP A 66 2.53 -0.06 9.05
CA TRP A 66 3.56 0.56 9.86
C TRP A 66 3.03 0.81 11.27
N PRO A 67 3.88 0.73 12.29
CA PRO A 67 3.50 1.03 13.66
C PRO A 67 2.93 2.44 13.82
N GLU A 68 1.90 2.57 14.66
CA GLU A 68 1.23 3.85 14.92
C GLU A 68 2.19 4.93 15.44
N GLU A 69 3.27 4.56 16.15
CA GLU A 69 4.31 5.50 16.59
C GLU A 69 5.00 6.22 15.43
N ASN A 70 4.94 5.69 14.22
CA ASN A 70 5.52 6.31 13.03
C ASN A 70 4.63 7.41 12.45
N GLN A 71 3.38 7.58 12.90
CA GLN A 71 2.41 8.49 12.30
C GLN A 71 2.92 9.94 12.23
N ALA A 72 3.53 10.45 13.30
CA ALA A 72 4.07 11.81 13.31
C ALA A 72 5.20 12.01 12.28
N ALA A 73 6.05 11.00 12.09
CA ALA A 73 7.14 11.05 11.12
C ALA A 73 6.63 10.96 9.67
N ILE A 74 5.58 10.16 9.45
CA ILE A 74 4.88 10.07 8.16
C ILE A 74 4.26 11.42 7.80
N ASP A 75 3.49 12.02 8.70
CA ASP A 75 2.83 13.30 8.47
C ASP A 75 3.86 14.41 8.19
N ALA A 76 4.94 14.47 8.98
CA ALA A 76 6.03 15.42 8.76
C ALA A 76 6.72 15.22 7.40
N PHE A 77 6.95 13.97 6.97
CA PHE A 77 7.52 13.68 5.66
C PHE A 77 6.59 14.13 4.52
N LEU A 78 5.28 13.89 4.63
CA LEU A 78 4.27 14.30 3.64
C LEU A 78 4.16 15.81 3.48
N ASP A 79 4.43 16.60 4.52
CA ASP A 79 4.44 18.07 4.46
C ASP A 79 5.80 18.65 4.01
N SER A 80 6.86 17.84 4.01
CA SER A 80 8.23 18.26 3.73
C SER A 80 8.59 18.37 2.23
N ASP A 81 9.84 18.72 1.93
CA ASP A 81 10.42 18.67 0.59
C ASP A 81 10.84 17.25 0.13
N GLY A 82 10.77 16.24 1.01
CA GLY A 82 11.13 14.85 0.74
C GLY A 82 12.64 14.58 0.68
N ARG A 83 13.49 15.55 1.05
CA ARG A 83 14.95 15.48 0.93
C ARG A 83 15.63 15.12 2.25
N GLY A 84 16.96 15.19 2.30
CA GLY A 84 17.82 14.59 3.33
C GLY A 84 17.34 14.77 4.77
N GLY A 85 16.93 15.99 5.18
CA GLY A 85 16.41 16.25 6.53
C GLY A 85 15.11 15.51 6.82
N ALA A 86 14.16 15.53 5.88
CA ALA A 86 12.88 14.83 6.00
C ALA A 86 13.05 13.31 6.00
N ARG A 87 13.92 12.77 5.14
CA ARG A 87 14.24 11.34 5.11
C ARG A 87 14.91 10.89 6.41
N LYS A 88 15.86 11.69 6.92
CA LYS A 88 16.51 11.42 8.20
C LYS A 88 15.50 11.38 9.35
N ALA A 89 14.53 12.30 9.38
CA ALA A 89 13.47 12.29 10.38
C ALA A 89 12.59 11.03 10.27
N LEU A 90 12.17 10.66 9.05
CA LEU A 90 11.38 9.44 8.81
C LEU A 90 12.12 8.18 9.28
N PHE A 91 13.41 8.06 8.94
CA PHE A 91 14.23 6.91 9.27
C PHE A 91 14.71 6.86 10.72
N GLY A 92 14.49 7.93 11.49
CA GLY A 92 14.82 7.97 12.92
C GLY A 92 13.89 7.12 13.79
N SER A 93 12.81 6.58 13.21
CA SER A 93 11.92 5.63 13.88
C SER A 93 12.57 4.24 14.04
N ARG A 94 12.12 3.49 15.06
CA ARG A 94 12.75 2.24 15.48
C ARG A 94 12.86 1.21 14.35
N ASP A 95 11.82 1.03 13.56
CA ASP A 95 11.81 -0.02 12.54
C ASP A 95 12.66 0.30 11.32
N TRP A 96 12.73 1.58 10.96
CA TRP A 96 13.56 2.05 9.84
C TRP A 96 15.06 2.06 10.17
N SER A 97 15.40 2.11 11.46
CA SER A 97 16.79 2.14 11.95
C SER A 97 17.35 0.76 12.33
N LYS A 98 16.58 -0.32 12.20
CA LYS A 98 17.07 -1.69 12.41
C LYS A 98 18.19 -2.03 11.41
N PRO A 99 19.15 -2.91 11.78
CA PRO A 99 20.07 -3.48 10.81
C PRO A 99 19.32 -4.11 9.63
N ALA A 100 19.90 -4.06 8.43
CA ALA A 100 19.24 -4.55 7.21
C ALA A 100 18.77 -6.01 7.33
N HIS A 101 19.55 -6.86 8.02
CA HIS A 101 19.25 -8.28 8.24
C HIS A 101 18.12 -8.54 9.25
N GLU A 102 17.52 -7.50 9.82
CA GLU A 102 16.34 -7.55 10.70
C GLU A 102 15.12 -6.85 10.08
N GLN A 103 15.25 -6.25 8.89
CA GLN A 103 14.16 -5.53 8.22
C GLN A 103 13.41 -6.45 7.26
N ASP A 104 12.14 -6.69 7.53
CA ASP A 104 11.26 -7.64 6.83
C ASP A 104 10.71 -7.17 5.48
N GLY A 105 11.11 -5.98 5.02
CA GLY A 105 10.68 -5.39 3.75
C GLY A 105 9.61 -4.30 3.87
N ARG A 106 8.99 -4.11 5.04
CA ARG A 106 7.99 -3.05 5.27
C ARG A 106 8.58 -1.64 5.25
N THR A 107 9.87 -1.51 5.55
CA THR A 107 10.66 -0.26 5.54
C THR A 107 11.58 -0.15 4.31
N SER A 108 11.17 -0.75 3.18
CA SER A 108 11.97 -0.82 1.96
C SER A 108 12.02 0.48 1.15
N MET A 109 13.00 0.57 0.23
CA MET A 109 13.13 1.68 -0.72
C MET A 109 11.86 1.88 -1.57
N ALA A 110 11.17 0.81 -1.98
CA ALA A 110 9.93 0.90 -2.74
C ALA A 110 8.79 1.52 -1.92
N MET A 111 8.73 1.25 -0.62
CA MET A 111 7.77 1.89 0.29
C MET A 111 8.08 3.37 0.52
N LEU A 112 9.37 3.74 0.59
CA LEU A 112 9.78 5.15 0.58
C LEU A 112 9.35 5.85 -0.72
N VAL A 113 9.54 5.20 -1.87
CA VAL A 113 9.12 5.74 -3.17
C VAL A 113 7.62 5.93 -3.21
N LEU A 114 6.82 4.95 -2.75
CA LEU A 114 5.36 5.09 -2.62
C LEU A 114 5.00 6.33 -1.78
N LEU A 115 5.62 6.49 -0.61
CA LEU A 115 5.32 7.62 0.28
C LEU A 115 5.70 8.97 -0.36
N ASP A 116 6.83 9.03 -1.07
CA ASP A 116 7.27 10.23 -1.79
C ASP A 116 6.37 10.55 -3.00
N GLU A 117 5.82 9.54 -3.68
CA GLU A 117 4.84 9.75 -4.75
C GLU A 117 3.51 10.29 -4.20
N VAL A 118 3.03 9.77 -3.07
CA VAL A 118 1.89 10.34 -2.35
C VAL A 118 2.16 11.78 -1.92
N ARG A 119 3.36 12.08 -1.41
CA ARG A 119 3.78 13.44 -1.06
C ARG A 119 3.72 14.38 -2.27
N GLN A 120 4.28 13.96 -3.40
CA GLN A 120 4.28 14.75 -4.63
C GLN A 120 2.87 14.99 -5.15
N HIS A 121 2.01 13.97 -5.14
CA HIS A 121 0.58 14.10 -5.47
C HIS A 121 -0.13 15.12 -4.57
N ASN A 122 0.08 15.02 -3.25
CA ASN A 122 -0.55 15.91 -2.27
C ASN A 122 -0.14 17.37 -2.43
N LYS A 123 1.11 17.62 -2.86
CA LYS A 123 1.59 18.97 -3.19
C LYS A 123 0.98 19.50 -4.48
N ALA A 124 0.86 18.64 -5.50
CA ALA A 124 0.29 19.01 -6.79
C ALA A 124 -1.23 19.20 -6.73
N THR A 125 -1.92 18.51 -5.82
CA THR A 125 -3.39 18.49 -5.75
C THR A 125 -3.90 18.74 -4.32
N PRO A 126 -3.76 19.97 -3.76
CA PRO A 126 -4.09 20.24 -2.36
C PRO A 126 -5.54 19.98 -1.95
N THR A 127 -6.47 19.96 -2.92
CA THR A 127 -7.91 19.71 -2.71
C THR A 127 -8.29 18.23 -2.79
N ARG A 128 -7.36 17.35 -3.19
CA ARG A 128 -7.58 15.89 -3.31
C ARG A 128 -6.39 15.11 -2.76
N LYS A 129 -6.00 15.47 -1.53
CA LYS A 129 -4.90 14.81 -0.84
C LYS A 129 -5.27 13.36 -0.50
N ILE A 130 -4.28 12.49 -0.63
CA ILE A 130 -4.28 11.13 -0.07
C ILE A 130 -3.78 11.24 1.36
N THR A 131 -4.59 10.79 2.32
CA THR A 131 -4.22 10.75 3.73
C THR A 131 -3.56 9.41 4.06
N VAL A 132 -2.34 9.41 4.60
CA VAL A 132 -1.65 8.17 4.99
C VAL A 132 -1.85 7.87 6.47
N ARG A 133 -2.10 6.61 6.81
CA ARG A 133 -2.28 6.15 8.20
C ARG A 133 -1.44 4.91 8.48
N ALA A 134 -0.68 4.93 9.57
CA ALA A 134 -0.06 3.76 10.15
C ALA A 134 -1.12 2.95 10.92
N ILE A 135 -1.15 1.62 10.75
CA ILE A 135 -2.18 0.76 11.35
C ILE A 135 -1.66 -0.53 12.00
N ASP A 136 -0.35 -0.79 11.98
CA ASP A 136 0.25 -2.09 12.36
C ASP A 136 -0.08 -2.53 13.80
N GLY A 137 -0.03 -3.84 14.02
CA GLY A 137 -0.41 -4.53 15.25
C GLY A 137 -0.85 -5.96 14.96
N ASP A 138 -1.42 -6.64 15.96
CA ASP A 138 -2.15 -7.88 15.67
C ASP A 138 -3.39 -7.62 14.79
N ASP A 139 -3.97 -8.67 14.18
CA ASP A 139 -5.13 -8.54 13.29
C ASP A 139 -6.33 -7.84 13.96
N LEU A 140 -6.50 -8.03 15.27
CA LEU A 140 -7.52 -7.34 16.04
C LEU A 140 -7.24 -5.84 16.13
N THR A 141 -6.01 -5.43 16.36
CA THR A 141 -5.58 -4.02 16.41
C THR A 141 -5.68 -3.38 15.04
N MET A 142 -5.14 -4.02 13.99
CA MET A 142 -5.28 -3.53 12.62
C MET A 142 -6.75 -3.38 12.23
N SER A 143 -7.61 -4.35 12.54
CA SER A 143 -9.04 -4.24 12.26
C SER A 143 -9.72 -3.08 13.00
N ARG A 144 -9.36 -2.84 14.27
CA ARG A 144 -9.86 -1.67 15.03
C ARG A 144 -9.43 -0.35 14.40
N ASN A 145 -8.18 -0.25 13.95
CA ASN A 145 -7.61 0.94 13.32
C ASN A 145 -8.28 1.24 11.96
N VAL A 146 -8.47 0.22 11.12
CA VAL A 146 -9.19 0.35 9.85
C VAL A 146 -10.67 0.69 10.07
N ARG A 147 -11.31 0.08 11.08
CA ARG A 147 -12.70 0.41 11.46
C ARG A 147 -12.84 1.85 11.95
N ALA A 148 -11.90 2.33 12.76
CA ALA A 148 -11.89 3.73 13.20
C ALA A 148 -11.75 4.68 12.00
N LEU A 149 -10.86 4.36 11.05
CA LEU A 149 -10.63 5.15 9.85
C LEU A 149 -11.89 5.25 8.98
N THR A 150 -12.57 4.13 8.76
CA THR A 150 -13.83 4.08 7.98
C THR A 150 -15.00 4.77 8.70
N ALA A 151 -15.11 4.61 10.01
CA ALA A 151 -16.18 5.20 10.82
C ALA A 151 -16.16 6.74 10.85
N THR A 152 -15.02 7.38 10.52
CA THR A 152 -14.95 8.85 10.42
C THR A 152 -15.89 9.43 9.37
N GLY A 153 -16.25 8.66 8.33
CA GLY A 153 -17.00 9.15 7.17
C GLY A 153 -16.26 10.22 6.34
N LEU A 154 -14.99 10.51 6.67
CA LEU A 154 -14.19 11.53 6.00
C LEU A 154 -13.67 11.05 4.65
N PHE A 155 -13.49 9.74 4.47
CA PHE A 155 -12.90 9.13 3.29
C PHE A 155 -13.96 8.42 2.45
N SER A 156 -14.04 8.78 1.16
CA SER A 156 -14.83 8.00 0.19
C SER A 156 -14.23 6.63 -0.08
N HIS A 157 -12.90 6.51 0.06
CA HIS A 157 -12.18 5.25 -0.07
C HIS A 157 -11.10 5.13 1.00
N VAL A 158 -11.05 3.97 1.65
CA VAL A 158 -9.93 3.52 2.46
C VAL A 158 -9.27 2.35 1.73
N VAL A 159 -8.01 2.54 1.36
CA VAL A 159 -7.17 1.51 0.73
C VAL A 159 -6.17 1.05 1.78
N VAL A 160 -6.14 -0.24 2.08
CA VAL A 160 -5.25 -0.84 3.07
C VAL A 160 -4.20 -1.68 2.37
N LEU A 161 -2.93 -1.50 2.70
CA LEU A 161 -1.81 -2.31 2.22
C LEU A 161 -1.13 -2.98 3.41
N THR A 162 -1.21 -4.31 3.47
CA THR A 162 -0.60 -5.16 4.50
C THR A 162 -0.16 -6.49 3.87
N GLY A 163 0.59 -7.29 4.62
CA GLY A 163 0.89 -8.68 4.25
C GLY A 163 -0.37 -9.45 3.86
N ASP A 164 -0.24 -10.34 2.88
CA ASP A 164 -1.37 -11.05 2.27
C ASP A 164 -2.25 -11.76 3.31
N LEU A 165 -1.64 -12.44 4.28
CA LEU A 165 -2.34 -13.17 5.35
C LEU A 165 -3.36 -12.28 6.10
N HIS A 166 -3.02 -11.03 6.40
CA HIS A 166 -3.89 -10.12 7.15
C HIS A 166 -5.14 -9.72 6.37
N THR A 167 -5.09 -9.72 5.04
CA THR A 167 -6.19 -9.24 4.19
C THR A 167 -7.21 -10.32 3.82
N SER A 168 -6.97 -11.58 4.18
CA SER A 168 -7.92 -12.67 3.90
C SER A 168 -9.26 -12.43 4.61
N LEU A 169 -10.36 -12.59 3.87
CA LEU A 169 -11.74 -12.57 4.38
C LEU A 169 -12.18 -13.92 4.95
N ALA A 170 -11.36 -14.96 4.80
CA ALA A 170 -11.58 -16.28 5.37
C ALA A 170 -10.90 -16.42 6.73
N LYS A 171 -11.47 -17.25 7.61
CA LYS A 171 -10.81 -17.65 8.86
C LYS A 171 -9.70 -18.65 8.56
N GLY A 172 -8.61 -18.52 9.30
CA GLY A 172 -7.47 -19.43 9.27
C GLY A 172 -6.52 -19.19 8.10
N ASN A 173 -5.32 -19.75 8.24
CA ASN A 173 -4.32 -19.85 7.18
C ASN A 173 -3.58 -21.20 7.27
N MET A 174 -2.57 -21.41 6.42
CA MET A 174 -1.80 -22.66 6.38
C MET A 174 -0.96 -22.96 7.63
N PHE A 175 -0.73 -21.97 8.48
CA PHE A 175 0.07 -22.06 9.70
C PHE A 175 -0.80 -22.13 10.96
N ASP A 176 -1.95 -21.47 10.95
CA ASP A 176 -2.91 -21.42 12.06
C ASP A 176 -4.36 -21.40 11.51
N PRO A 177 -5.12 -22.50 11.64
CA PRO A 177 -6.51 -22.57 11.19
C PRO A 177 -7.48 -21.79 12.08
N ALA A 178 -7.07 -21.39 13.29
CA ALA A 178 -7.88 -20.61 14.21
C ALA A 178 -7.68 -19.09 14.05
N MET A 179 -6.64 -18.66 13.33
CA MET A 179 -6.35 -17.25 13.09
C MET A 179 -7.57 -16.52 12.51
N GLU A 180 -7.81 -15.31 13.00
CA GLU A 180 -8.85 -14.42 12.49
C GLU A 180 -8.16 -13.21 11.85
N PRO A 181 -7.86 -13.24 10.54
CA PRO A 181 -7.20 -12.13 9.87
C PRO A 181 -8.00 -10.83 9.97
N MET A 182 -7.32 -9.70 9.84
CA MET A 182 -7.92 -8.37 9.79
C MET A 182 -9.08 -8.34 8.77
N GLY A 183 -8.88 -8.90 7.58
CA GLY A 183 -9.92 -8.99 6.55
C GLY A 183 -11.18 -9.73 7.01
N PHE A 184 -11.01 -10.87 7.69
CA PHE A 184 -12.10 -11.64 8.28
C PHE A 184 -12.84 -10.86 9.37
N LEU A 185 -12.10 -10.14 10.24
CA LEU A 185 -12.64 -9.30 11.30
C LEU A 185 -13.38 -8.04 10.79
N LEU A 186 -13.12 -7.66 9.53
CA LEU A 186 -13.74 -6.51 8.86
C LEU A 186 -14.85 -6.90 7.88
N ARG A 187 -15.19 -8.18 7.74
CA ARG A 187 -16.16 -8.67 6.74
C ARG A 187 -17.55 -8.03 6.83
N ASP A 188 -17.94 -7.57 8.02
CA ASP A 188 -19.20 -6.84 8.26
C ASP A 188 -19.21 -5.47 7.57
N LEU A 189 -18.04 -4.87 7.35
CA LEU A 189 -17.88 -3.65 6.54
C LEU A 189 -17.92 -3.93 5.04
N ARG A 190 -18.03 -5.21 4.63
CA ARG A 190 -18.05 -5.67 3.23
C ARG A 190 -16.88 -5.09 2.39
N PRO A 191 -15.62 -5.23 2.86
CA PRO A 191 -14.47 -4.86 2.05
C PRO A 191 -14.43 -5.66 0.75
N ILE A 192 -13.74 -5.13 -0.25
CA ILE A 192 -13.20 -5.96 -1.34
C ILE A 192 -11.76 -6.30 -0.95
N SER A 193 -11.40 -7.58 -1.00
CA SER A 193 -10.02 -8.03 -0.74
C SER A 193 -9.35 -8.57 -1.99
N LEU A 194 -8.18 -8.02 -2.34
CA LEU A 194 -7.38 -8.45 -3.48
C LEU A 194 -5.99 -8.89 -3.00
N VAL A 195 -5.50 -10.00 -3.54
CA VAL A 195 -4.14 -10.48 -3.30
C VAL A 195 -3.21 -10.16 -4.48
N ALA A 196 -1.95 -9.86 -4.19
CA ALA A 196 -0.94 -9.67 -5.21
C ALA A 196 -0.68 -10.97 -6.00
N GLU A 197 -0.63 -10.82 -7.32
CA GLU A 197 -0.28 -11.84 -8.28
C GLU A 197 0.98 -11.40 -9.05
N TYR A 198 1.95 -12.30 -9.24
CA TYR A 198 3.26 -11.95 -9.78
C TYR A 198 3.98 -13.14 -10.42
N ASP A 199 4.86 -12.85 -11.37
CA ASP A 199 5.77 -13.84 -11.93
C ASP A 199 6.94 -14.09 -10.98
N GLN A 200 7.68 -15.17 -11.23
CA GLN A 200 8.87 -15.52 -10.46
C GLN A 200 9.88 -14.38 -10.45
N GLY A 201 10.49 -14.15 -9.29
CA GLY A 201 11.45 -13.09 -9.10
C GLY A 201 12.12 -13.15 -7.74
N THR A 202 12.32 -11.99 -7.14
CA THR A 202 12.89 -11.88 -5.79
C THR A 202 12.07 -10.93 -4.91
N ALA A 203 12.16 -11.13 -3.60
CA ALA A 203 11.59 -10.25 -2.58
C ALA A 203 12.57 -10.12 -1.40
N TRP A 204 12.66 -8.96 -0.78
CA TRP A 204 13.41 -8.79 0.47
C TRP A 204 12.51 -9.17 1.64
N ASN A 205 12.78 -10.29 2.30
CA ASN A 205 11.99 -10.73 3.45
C ASN A 205 12.83 -11.61 4.39
N CYS A 206 12.28 -11.96 5.55
CA CYS A 206 12.97 -12.75 6.57
C CYS A 206 12.75 -14.26 6.45
N ALA A 207 12.62 -14.78 5.22
CA ALA A 207 12.59 -16.22 5.01
C ALA A 207 13.90 -16.87 5.47
N ALA A 208 13.83 -18.15 5.89
CA ALA A 208 15.00 -18.91 6.35
C ALA A 208 15.81 -18.23 7.50
N SER A 209 15.14 -17.47 8.37
CA SER A 209 15.70 -16.81 9.56
C SER A 209 16.67 -15.65 9.28
N GLN A 210 16.77 -15.16 8.04
CA GLN A 210 17.59 -14.01 7.67
C GLN A 210 16.82 -13.07 6.74
N CYS A 211 16.85 -11.76 7.02
CA CYS A 211 16.22 -10.78 6.16
C CYS A 211 17.16 -10.36 5.03
N GLU A 212 16.91 -10.86 3.84
CA GLU A 212 17.72 -10.66 2.64
C GLU A 212 16.87 -10.88 1.37
N PRO A 213 17.42 -10.67 0.16
CA PRO A 213 16.73 -11.03 -1.07
C PRO A 213 16.55 -12.54 -1.19
N HIS A 214 15.31 -13.01 -1.22
CA HIS A 214 14.95 -14.41 -1.44
C HIS A 214 14.30 -14.61 -2.81
N VAL A 215 14.57 -15.75 -3.45
CA VAL A 215 13.86 -16.18 -4.65
C VAL A 215 12.44 -16.57 -4.26
N VAL A 216 11.47 -16.01 -4.99
CA VAL A 216 10.05 -16.31 -4.80
C VAL A 216 9.47 -16.86 -6.10
N LEU A 217 8.77 -17.98 -5.97
CA LEU A 217 8.11 -18.62 -7.11
C LEU A 217 6.94 -17.77 -7.59
N SER A 218 6.53 -17.98 -8.83
CA SER A 218 5.33 -17.32 -9.35
C SER A 218 4.13 -17.67 -8.49
N MET A 219 3.32 -16.66 -8.19
CA MET A 219 1.95 -16.89 -7.76
C MET A 219 1.14 -17.20 -9.02
N PRO A 220 0.59 -18.41 -9.22
CA PRO A 220 -0.02 -18.79 -10.50
C PRO A 220 -1.17 -17.86 -10.88
N THR A 221 -1.16 -17.36 -12.13
CA THR A 221 -2.18 -16.41 -12.64
C THR A 221 -2.72 -16.80 -14.01
N GLN A 222 -3.86 -16.21 -14.37
CA GLN A 222 -4.16 -15.90 -15.77
C GLN A 222 -3.28 -14.71 -16.17
N ARG A 223 -2.37 -14.90 -17.13
CA ARG A 223 -1.44 -13.85 -17.59
C ARG A 223 -2.21 -12.64 -18.10
N GLY A 224 -2.21 -11.55 -17.34
CA GLY A 224 -2.72 -10.23 -17.71
C GLY A 224 -1.62 -9.25 -18.11
N ALA A 225 -1.98 -8.04 -18.52
CA ALA A 225 -1.01 -6.94 -18.63
C ALA A 225 -0.55 -6.53 -17.22
N ARG A 226 0.70 -6.06 -17.08
CA ARG A 226 1.18 -5.50 -15.80
C ARG A 226 0.21 -4.41 -15.32
N TYR A 227 -0.13 -4.47 -14.03
CA TYR A 227 -1.11 -3.62 -13.33
C TYR A 227 -2.57 -3.85 -13.71
N SER A 228 -2.89 -5.06 -14.17
CA SER A 228 -4.27 -5.51 -14.33
C SER A 228 -4.89 -5.95 -13.00
N ILE A 229 -6.17 -5.66 -12.83
CA ILE A 229 -6.98 -6.11 -11.69
C ILE A 229 -7.98 -7.17 -12.18
N SER A 230 -8.07 -8.28 -11.46
CA SER A 230 -9.04 -9.35 -11.70
C SER A 230 -9.99 -9.46 -10.51
N LEU A 231 -11.29 -9.30 -10.73
CA LEU A 231 -12.33 -9.52 -9.71
C LEU A 231 -12.89 -10.94 -9.77
N ARG A 232 -11.99 -11.91 -9.95
CA ARG A 232 -12.29 -13.34 -9.90
C ARG A 232 -11.49 -13.93 -8.73
N PRO A 233 -12.15 -14.56 -7.76
CA PRO A 233 -11.46 -15.22 -6.66
C PRO A 233 -10.38 -16.20 -7.17
N PRO A 234 -9.13 -16.08 -6.70
CA PRO A 234 -8.07 -17.02 -7.04
C PRO A 234 -8.40 -18.42 -6.51
N LYS A 235 -8.22 -19.46 -7.34
CA LYS A 235 -8.60 -20.84 -6.99
C LYS A 235 -7.86 -21.39 -5.77
N ASP A 236 -6.59 -21.03 -5.64
CA ASP A 236 -5.68 -21.60 -4.63
C ASP A 236 -5.48 -20.69 -3.41
N ARG A 237 -6.23 -19.57 -3.34
CA ARG A 237 -6.17 -18.61 -2.24
C ARG A 237 -7.59 -18.24 -1.82
N LEU A 238 -8.11 -18.98 -0.85
CA LEU A 238 -9.42 -18.69 -0.26
C LEU A 238 -9.40 -17.35 0.49
N GLY A 239 -10.56 -16.70 0.59
CA GLY A 239 -10.70 -15.46 1.34
C GLY A 239 -10.42 -14.18 0.54
N TYR A 240 -10.25 -14.24 -0.77
CA TYR A 240 -10.07 -13.06 -1.62
C TYR A 240 -11.16 -12.96 -2.69
N ASP A 241 -11.61 -11.73 -2.97
CA ASP A 241 -12.55 -11.43 -4.05
C ASP A 241 -11.88 -11.43 -5.43
N GLY A 242 -10.56 -11.30 -5.44
CA GLY A 242 -9.78 -11.11 -6.66
C GLY A 242 -8.30 -10.93 -6.42
N SER A 243 -7.62 -10.40 -7.43
CA SER A 243 -6.17 -10.20 -7.43
C SER A 243 -5.77 -8.97 -8.25
N PHE A 244 -4.54 -8.52 -8.04
CA PHE A 244 -3.89 -7.51 -8.88
C PHE A 244 -2.51 -8.03 -9.33
N TYR A 245 -2.25 -7.97 -10.64
CA TYR A 245 -1.06 -8.54 -11.25
C TYR A 245 0.02 -7.48 -11.46
N VAL A 246 1.23 -7.73 -10.98
CA VAL A 246 2.35 -6.75 -11.04
C VAL A 246 3.51 -7.17 -11.94
N GLY A 247 3.39 -8.32 -12.63
CA GLY A 247 4.45 -8.88 -13.46
C GLY A 247 5.55 -9.54 -12.64
N ARG A 248 6.74 -9.63 -13.22
CA ARG A 248 7.97 -10.04 -12.51
C ARG A 248 8.28 -9.09 -11.37
N ILE A 249 8.61 -9.67 -10.21
CA ILE A 249 9.00 -8.94 -9.01
C ILE A 249 10.50 -8.95 -8.75
N ASP A 250 11.02 -7.86 -8.18
CA ASP A 250 12.39 -7.76 -7.72
C ASP A 250 12.42 -7.28 -6.26
N ALA A 251 13.39 -7.78 -5.50
CA ALA A 251 13.58 -7.40 -4.12
C ALA A 251 13.87 -5.90 -3.99
N SER A 252 13.14 -5.23 -3.11
CA SER A 252 13.41 -3.87 -2.69
C SER A 252 14.14 -3.89 -1.34
N PRO A 253 15.41 -3.47 -1.27
CA PRO A 253 16.15 -3.47 -0.02
C PRO A 253 15.61 -2.42 0.97
N PRO A 254 16.00 -2.51 2.25
CA PRO A 254 15.79 -1.48 3.26
C PRO A 254 16.09 -0.07 2.75
N ALA A 255 15.22 0.87 3.08
CA ALA A 255 15.52 2.27 2.84
C ALA A 255 16.63 2.72 3.80
N VAL A 256 17.76 3.14 3.23
CA VAL A 256 18.89 3.66 4.00
C VAL A 256 19.13 5.13 3.63
N LEU A 257 19.66 5.91 4.57
CA LEU A 257 20.29 7.18 4.19
C LEU A 257 21.45 6.86 3.24
N PRO A 258 21.67 7.68 2.19
CA PRO A 258 22.94 7.63 1.49
C PRO A 258 24.04 7.77 2.53
N THR A 259 24.99 6.83 2.55
CA THR A 259 26.26 7.06 3.25
C THR A 259 26.79 8.37 2.70
N ALA A 260 27.14 9.32 3.58
CA ALA A 260 27.84 10.53 3.14
C ALA A 260 28.96 10.07 2.21
N ALA A 261 28.95 10.55 0.96
CA ALA A 261 30.07 10.33 0.08
C ALA A 261 31.30 10.80 0.86
N ASN A 262 32.30 9.93 1.01
CA ASN A 262 33.61 10.39 1.42
C ASN A 262 34.08 11.29 0.26
N ASP A 263 33.91 12.60 0.44
CA ASP A 263 34.57 13.61 -0.38
C ASP A 263 36.09 13.48 -0.25
#